data_AF-A0A947HZK6-F1
#
_entry.id   AF-A0A947HZK6-F1
#
_cell.length_a   1.000
_cell.length_b   1.000
_cell.length_c   1.000
_cell.angle_alpha   90.00
_cell.angle_beta   90.00
_cell.angle_gamma   90.00
#
_symmetry.space_group_name_H-M   'P 1'
#
loop_
_entity.id
_entity.type
_entity.pdbx_description
1 polymer ?
#
loop_
_entity_poly.entity_id
_entity_poly.type
_entity_poly.pdbx_seq_one_letter_code
_entity_poly.pdbx_strand_id
1 'polypeptide(L)' 'MNAMRPTHVTLVDVGPRDGLQNEAQPVPAATKIELVHRLQAAGLKHIEVTSFVSP' A
#
# COMPACT_ATOMS: atom_id res chain seq x y z
N MET A 1 10.57 26.59 18.87
CA MET A 1 9.42 26.60 17.94
C MET A 1 8.52 25.43 18.32
N ASN A 2 7.31 25.69 18.84
CA ASN A 2 6.40 24.64 19.29
C ASN A 2 5.46 24.30 18.12
N ALA A 3 5.81 23.32 17.29
CA ALA A 3 4.95 22.91 16.18
C ALA A 3 3.76 22.10 16.73
N MET A 4 2.55 22.63 16.59
CA MET A 4 1.32 21.91 16.92
C MET A 4 1.19 20.69 15.99
N ARG A 5 1.02 19.50 16.57
CA ARG A 5 0.87 18.26 15.79
C ARG A 5 -0.54 18.15 15.21
N PRO A 6 -0.69 17.56 14.02
CA PRO A 6 -2.02 17.32 13.45
C PRO A 6 -2.81 16.35 14.33
N THR A 7 -4.11 16.59 14.45
CA THR A 7 -5.05 15.75 15.22
C THR A 7 -5.53 14.53 14.42
N HIS A 8 -5.31 14.54 13.11
CA HIS A 8 -5.71 13.48 12.17
C HIS A 8 -4.62 13.31 11.12
N VAL A 9 -4.42 12.05 10.70
CA VAL A 9 -3.52 11.69 9.60
C VAL A 9 -4.21 10.67 8.70
N THR A 10 -3.88 10.72 7.42
CA THR A 10 -4.29 9.69 6.45
C THR A 10 -3.12 8.74 6.25
N LEU A 11 -3.32 7.46 6.57
CA LEU A 11 -2.38 6.41 6.22
C LEU A 11 -2.72 5.92 4.81
N VAL A 12 -1.75 6.03 3.90
CA VAL A 12 -1.83 5.50 2.54
C VAL A 12 -0.80 4.40 2.41
N ASP A 13 -1.24 3.17 2.21
CA ASP A 13 -0.35 2.04 2.02
C ASP A 13 -0.06 1.84 0.54
N VAL A 14 1.21 1.95 0.19
CA VAL A 14 1.72 1.78 -1.18
C VAL A 14 2.45 0.45 -1.36
N GLY A 15 2.45 -0.42 -0.33
CA GLY A 15 3.11 -1.72 -0.34
C GLY A 15 2.69 -2.62 -1.50
N PRO A 16 1.38 -2.81 -1.77
CA PRO A 16 0.93 -3.66 -2.88
C PRO A 16 1.40 -3.22 -4.28
N ARG A 17 1.65 -1.92 -4.46
CA ARG A 17 2.17 -1.35 -5.72
C ARG A 17 3.68 -1.16 -5.66
N ASP A 18 4.14 -0.16 -4.91
CA ASP A 18 5.51 0.35 -4.96
C ASP A 18 6.45 -0.59 -4.22
N GLY A 19 6.00 -1.12 -3.08
CA GLY A 19 6.73 -2.16 -2.36
C GLY A 19 6.99 -3.39 -3.23
N LEU A 20 5.93 -3.98 -3.79
CA LEU A 20 6.04 -5.19 -4.62
C LEU A 20 6.68 -4.98 -6.00
N GLN A 21 6.70 -3.75 -6.52
CA GLN A 21 7.44 -3.42 -7.75
C GLN A 21 8.95 -3.42 -7.55
N ASN A 22 9.42 -3.11 -6.33
CA ASN A 22 10.84 -3.09 -5.99
C ASN A 22 11.40 -4.47 -5.61
N GLU A 23 10.54 -5.50 -5.54
CA GLU A 23 10.98 -6.87 -5.29
C GLU A 23 11.72 -7.44 -6.49
N ALA A 24 12.85 -8.10 -6.22
CA ALA A 24 13.72 -8.64 -7.27
C ALA A 24 13.03 -9.73 -8.12
N GLN A 25 12.01 -10.40 -7.55
CA GLN A 25 11.25 -11.44 -8.22
C GLN A 25 9.77 -11.04 -8.32
N PRO A 26 9.12 -11.33 -9.47
CA PRO A 26 7.69 -11.07 -9.61
C PRO A 26 6.87 -11.81 -8.55
N VAL A 27 6.09 -11.05 -7.77
CA VAL A 27 5.17 -11.64 -6.79
C VAL A 27 3.92 -12.20 -7.50
N PRO A 28 3.50 -13.45 -7.20
CA PRO A 28 2.29 -14.02 -7.78
C PRO A 28 1.03 -13.19 -7.48
N ALA A 29 0.11 -13.11 -8.45
CA ALA A 29 -1.11 -12.31 -8.31
C ALA A 29 -1.96 -12.70 -7.08
N ALA A 30 -2.07 -14.01 -6.78
CA ALA A 30 -2.79 -14.49 -5.60
C ALA A 30 -2.23 -13.91 -4.29
N THR A 31 -0.91 -13.82 -4.17
CA THR A 31 -0.24 -13.22 -3.01
C THR A 31 -0.51 -11.72 -2.91
N LYS A 32 -0.54 -11.01 -4.05
CA LYS A 32 -0.88 -9.58 -4.09
C LYS A 32 -2.32 -9.34 -3.62
N ILE A 33 -3.26 -10.16 -4.09
CA ILE A 33 -4.67 -10.08 -3.69
C ILE A 33 -4.81 -10.31 -2.19
N GLU A 34 -4.16 -11.34 -1.66
CA GLU A 34 -4.20 -11.65 -0.22
C GLU A 34 -3.62 -10.51 0.63
N LEU A 35 -2.51 -9.88 0.18
CA LEU A 35 -1.97 -8.71 0.84
C LEU A 35 -3.00 -7.57 0.94
N VAL A 36 -3.69 -7.26 -0.16
CA VAL A 36 -4.72 -6.21 -0.17
C VAL A 36 -5.86 -6.54 0.78
N HIS A 37 -6.37 -7.77 0.78
CA HIS A 37 -7.43 -8.19 1.70
C HIS A 37 -7.01 -8.06 3.16
N ARG A 38 -5.76 -8.42 3.49
CA ARG A 38 -5.23 -8.28 4.86
C ARG A 38 -5.11 -6.81 5.28
N LEU A 39 -4.67 -5.93 4.39
CA LEU A 39 -4.62 -4.49 4.65
C LEU A 39 -6.03 -3.90 4.87
N GLN A 40 -7.01 -4.34 4.07
CA GLN A 40 -8.42 -3.98 4.28
C GLN A 40 -8.94 -4.48 5.63
N ALA A 41 -8.67 -5.74 5.99
CA ALA A 41 -9.06 -6.33 7.27
C ALA A 41 -8.39 -5.63 8.47
N ALA A 42 -7.20 -5.06 8.27
CA ALA A 42 -6.51 -4.24 9.27
C ALA A 42 -7.11 -2.81 9.42
N GLY A 43 -8.14 -2.47 8.64
CA GLY A 43 -8.85 -1.20 8.73
C GLY A 43 -8.23 -0.06 7.92
N LEU A 44 -7.29 -0.36 7.01
CA LEU A 44 -6.76 0.65 6.11
C LEU A 44 -7.83 1.11 5.12
N LYS A 45 -7.92 2.43 4.97
CA LYS A 45 -8.91 3.09 4.10
C LYS A 45 -8.33 3.48 2.74
N HIS A 46 -7.02 3.63 2.64
CA HIS A 46 -6.32 4.03 1.42
C HIS A 46 -5.18 3.06 1.15
N ILE A 47 -5.31 2.30 0.06
CA ILE A 47 -4.36 1.28 -0.38
C ILE A 47 -4.14 1.47 -1.89
N GLU A 48 -2.90 1.69 -2.31
CA GLU A 48 -2.52 1.73 -3.72
C GLU A 48 -2.19 0.32 -4.21
N VAL A 49 -3.12 -0.26 -4.97
CA VAL A 49 -3.08 -1.69 -5.33
C VAL A 49 -2.17 -1.97 -6.52
N THR A 50 -2.19 -1.13 -7.55
CA THR A 50 -1.41 -1.35 -8.77
C THR A 50 -1.27 -0.06 -9.59
N SER A 51 -0.47 -0.10 -10.64
CA SER A 51 -0.29 0.96 -11.63
C SER A 51 -0.35 0.36 -13.03
N PHE A 52 -1.05 1.02 -13.96
CA PHE A 52 -1.12 0.63 -15.37
C PHE A 52 -0.08 1.39 -16.20
N VAL A 53 1.19 1.21 -15.87
CA VAL A 53 2.31 1.74 -16.68
C VAL A 53 2.68 0.76 -17.79
N SER A 54 3.17 1.28 -18.92
CA SER A 54 3.73 0.45 -19.98
C SER A 54 4.90 -0.41 -19.43
N PRO A 55 4.98 -1.71 -19.78
CA PRO A 55 6.04 -2.61 -19.31
C PRO A 55 7.44 -2.22 -19.78
#